data_AF-A0A2N2F3F1-F1
#
_entry.id   AF-A0A2N2F3F1-F1
#
_cell.length_a   1.000
_cell.length_b   1.000
_cell.length_c   1.000
_cell.angle_alpha   90.00
_cell.angle_beta   90.00
_cell.angle_gamma   90.00
#
_symmetry.space_group_name_H-M   'P 1'
#
loop_
_entity.id
_entity.type
_entity.pdbx_description
1 polymer ?
#
loop_
_entity_poly.entity_id
_entity_poly.type
_entity_poly.pdbx_seq_one_letter_code
_entity_poly.pdbx_strand_id
1 'polypeptide(L)'
;MDKEDNILNNPNKFVLVVGKEEILEAYSELFDVVNVDILPFYIEKLHDNTVRAHRLVITPSGIVAIASEDKDVIWEMNFETEEGIHLLEESNRLSAQTESRDIHDLIPVIETEQQTYYLRLLPYFDQRASAVLIDILDQKYAAYNLE
;
A
#
# COMPACT_ATOMS: atom_id res chain seq x y z
N MET A 1 -23.22 27.81 4.85
CA MET A 1 -23.25 26.38 4.50
C MET A 1 -24.17 26.27 3.30
N ASP A 2 -23.58 26.41 2.10
CA ASP A 2 -24.35 26.48 0.86
C ASP A 2 -24.89 25.10 0.49
N LYS A 3 -26.17 25.09 0.12
CA LYS A 3 -26.99 23.91 -0.14
C LYS A 3 -26.77 23.32 -1.55
N GLU A 4 -25.56 23.35 -2.09
CA GLU A 4 -25.30 22.88 -3.46
C GLU A 4 -24.29 21.74 -3.62
N ASP A 5 -23.64 21.27 -2.56
CA ASP A 5 -22.81 20.06 -2.61
C ASP A 5 -23.61 18.82 -2.14
N ASN A 6 -24.67 18.48 -2.87
CA ASN A 6 -25.45 17.27 -2.62
C ASN A 6 -24.88 16.12 -3.46
N ILE A 7 -24.66 14.95 -2.86
CA ILE A 7 -24.06 13.73 -3.49
C ILE A 7 -24.74 13.36 -4.81
N LEU A 8 -26.03 13.68 -4.94
CA LEU A 8 -26.85 13.46 -6.14
C LEU A 8 -26.42 14.30 -7.35
N ASN A 9 -25.77 15.44 -7.15
CA ASN A 9 -25.46 16.40 -8.22
C ASN A 9 -24.08 16.18 -8.85
N ASN A 10 -23.20 15.42 -8.19
CA ASN A 10 -21.87 15.11 -8.73
C ASN A 10 -21.35 13.78 -8.16
N PRO A 11 -21.93 12.63 -8.55
CA PRO A 11 -21.56 11.33 -7.99
C PRO A 11 -20.06 11.02 -8.17
N ASN A 12 -19.43 11.53 -9.23
CA ASN A 12 -18.00 11.37 -9.50
C ASN A 12 -17.09 12.17 -8.54
N LYS A 13 -17.61 13.21 -7.87
CA LYS A 13 -16.88 13.95 -6.82
C LYS A 13 -16.68 13.11 -5.54
N PHE A 14 -17.43 12.02 -5.39
CA PHE A 14 -17.43 11.14 -4.21
C PHE A 14 -16.91 9.73 -4.48
N VAL A 15 -16.48 9.46 -5.72
CA VAL A 15 -15.84 8.18 -6.10
C VAL A 15 -14.34 8.42 -6.11
N LEU A 16 -13.71 8.31 -4.93
CA LEU A 16 -12.25 8.24 -4.81
C LEU A 16 -11.83 6.85 -5.29
N VAL A 17 -11.59 6.76 -6.60
CA VAL A 17 -10.98 5.60 -7.25
C VAL A 17 -9.61 6.09 -7.70
N VAL A 18 -8.57 5.63 -7.01
CA VAL A 18 -7.21 6.18 -7.17
C VAL A 18 -6.29 5.19 -7.86
N GLY A 19 -5.49 5.72 -8.78
CA GLY A 19 -4.35 5.04 -9.36
C GLY A 19 -3.06 5.38 -8.63
N LYS A 20 -1.98 4.77 -9.07
CA LYS A 20 -0.64 4.98 -8.51
C LYS A 20 -0.21 6.43 -8.60
N GLU A 21 -0.43 7.05 -9.76
CA GLU A 21 -0.01 8.40 -10.06
C GLU A 21 -0.67 9.42 -9.13
N GLU A 22 -1.98 9.31 -8.89
CA GLU A 22 -2.71 10.19 -7.97
C GLU A 22 -2.24 10.04 -6.52
N ILE A 23 -1.90 8.81 -6.11
CA ILE A 23 -1.39 8.53 -4.76
C ILE A 23 -0.02 9.16 -4.57
N LEU A 24 0.88 9.00 -5.55
CA LEU A 24 2.23 9.56 -5.46
C LEU A 24 2.22 11.09 -5.55
N GLU A 25 1.30 11.68 -6.32
CA GLU A 25 1.12 13.13 -6.35
C GLU A 25 0.76 13.69 -4.98
N ALA A 26 -0.11 13.00 -4.23
CA ALA A 26 -0.59 13.47 -2.93
C ALA A 26 0.30 13.06 -1.74
N TYR A 27 0.94 11.90 -1.78
CA TYR A 27 1.57 11.27 -0.61
C TYR A 27 3.02 10.82 -0.83
N SER A 28 3.69 11.24 -1.91
CA SER A 28 5.07 10.81 -2.23
C SER A 28 6.07 10.97 -1.09
N GLU A 29 5.91 11.97 -0.22
CA GLU A 29 6.81 12.22 0.91
C GLU A 29 6.87 11.05 1.90
N LEU A 30 5.81 10.23 1.98
CA LEU A 30 5.74 9.05 2.84
C LEU A 30 6.54 7.86 2.32
N PHE A 31 7.10 7.93 1.09
CA PHE A 31 7.69 6.77 0.44
C PHE A 31 9.11 7.04 -0.09
N ASP A 32 9.98 6.06 0.09
CA ASP A 32 11.27 5.97 -0.61
C ASP A 32 11.14 5.08 -1.84
N VAL A 33 11.92 5.35 -2.89
CA VAL A 33 11.87 4.60 -4.14
C VAL A 33 12.96 3.53 -4.14
N VAL A 34 12.57 2.28 -4.42
CA VAL A 34 13.47 1.16 -4.70
C VAL A 34 13.19 0.67 -6.11
N ASN A 35 14.23 0.52 -6.93
CA ASN A 35 14.09 -0.01 -8.29
C ASN A 35 14.52 -1.47 -8.31
N VAL A 36 13.61 -2.35 -8.69
CA VAL A 36 13.92 -3.74 -9.01
C VAL A 36 13.91 -3.88 -10.52
N ASP A 37 15.06 -4.18 -11.11
CA ASP A 37 15.34 -4.04 -12.54
C ASP A 37 15.00 -2.65 -13.09
N ILE A 38 13.84 -2.52 -13.76
CA ILE A 38 13.34 -1.28 -14.35
C ILE A 38 12.01 -0.82 -13.73
N LEU A 39 11.51 -1.56 -12.74
CA LEU A 39 10.22 -1.31 -12.12
C LEU A 39 10.41 -0.58 -10.79
N PRO A 40 9.82 0.62 -10.63
CA PRO A 40 9.88 1.34 -9.37
C PRO A 40 8.85 0.79 -8.38
N PHE A 41 9.31 0.60 -7.15
CA PHE A 41 8.53 0.31 -5.97
C PHE A 41 8.67 1.48 -4.99
N TYR A 42 7.57 1.85 -4.33
CA TYR A 42 7.59 2.93 -3.34
C TYR A 42 7.30 2.35 -1.96
N ILE A 43 8.31 2.42 -1.10
CA ILE A 43 8.34 1.76 0.21
C ILE A 43 8.08 2.80 1.28
N GLU A 44 7.12 2.54 2.16
CA GLU A 44 6.80 3.46 3.25
C GLU A 44 8.03 3.73 4.13
N LYS A 45 8.26 5.01 4.45
CA LYS A 45 9.32 5.46 5.33
C LYS A 45 8.95 5.26 6.80
N LEU A 46 9.97 5.04 7.61
CA LEU A 46 9.80 4.98 9.05
C LEU A 46 9.92 6.39 9.63
N HIS A 47 8.89 6.80 10.37
CA HIS A 47 8.78 8.08 11.07
C HIS A 47 8.57 7.83 12.58
N ASP A 48 8.81 8.85 13.41
CA ASP A 48 8.72 8.73 14.87
C ASP A 48 7.29 8.39 15.32
N ASN A 49 6.29 8.90 14.60
CA ASN A 49 4.87 8.64 14.87
C ASN A 49 4.28 7.46 14.07
N THR A 50 5.12 6.66 13.38
CA THR A 50 4.65 5.54 12.57
C THR A 50 4.06 4.40 13.41
N VAL A 51 2.80 4.05 13.15
CA VAL A 51 2.19 2.82 13.67
C VAL A 51 2.75 1.61 12.90
N ARG A 52 3.65 0.88 13.53
CA ARG A 52 4.40 -0.24 12.94
C ARG A 52 3.61 -1.56 12.76
N ALA A 53 2.30 -1.50 12.55
CA ALA A 53 1.48 -2.72 12.40
C ALA A 53 1.67 -3.40 11.03
N HIS A 54 1.93 -2.61 9.99
CA HIS A 54 2.21 -3.05 8.63
C HIS A 54 2.98 -1.94 7.92
N ARG A 55 3.72 -2.29 6.89
CA ARG A 55 4.43 -1.35 6.01
C ARG A 55 3.75 -1.33 4.65
N LEU A 56 3.43 -0.14 4.15
CA LEU A 56 2.86 0.00 2.80
C LEU A 56 3.96 -0.09 1.74
N VAL A 57 3.65 -0.81 0.67
CA VAL A 57 4.44 -0.91 -0.54
C VAL A 57 3.55 -0.61 -1.73
N ILE A 58 3.88 0.43 -2.48
CA ILE A 58 3.26 0.74 -3.77
C ILE A 58 4.03 -0.03 -4.85
N THR A 59 3.41 -1.08 -5.39
CA THR A 59 3.97 -1.86 -6.50
C THR A 59 3.45 -1.32 -7.83
N PRO A 60 4.06 -1.73 -8.97
CA PRO A 60 3.52 -1.42 -10.29
C PRO A 60 2.07 -1.84 -10.51
N SER A 61 1.63 -2.96 -9.91
CA SER A 61 0.32 -3.58 -10.15
C SER A 61 -0.72 -3.35 -9.05
N GLY A 62 -0.33 -2.83 -7.88
CA GLY A 62 -1.25 -2.51 -6.80
C GLY A 62 -0.51 -2.04 -5.56
N ILE A 63 -1.25 -1.82 -4.48
CA ILE A 63 -0.67 -1.49 -3.19
C ILE A 63 -0.79 -2.69 -2.28
N VAL A 64 0.25 -2.92 -1.49
CA VAL A 64 0.32 -4.02 -0.54
C VAL A 64 0.65 -3.46 0.82
N ALA A 65 -0.21 -3.75 1.80
CA ALA A 65 0.18 -3.62 3.20
C ALA A 65 0.79 -4.95 3.65
N ILE A 66 2.07 -4.92 4.01
CA ILE A 66 2.84 -6.10 4.41
C ILE A 66 2.97 -6.10 5.93
N ALA A 67 2.59 -7.20 6.56
CA ALA A 67 2.81 -7.46 7.98
C ALA A 67 3.62 -8.73 8.17
N SER A 68 4.29 -8.85 9.30
CA SER A 68 5.05 -10.01 9.74
C SER A 68 4.68 -10.33 11.20
N GLU A 69 4.98 -11.54 11.66
CA GLU A 69 4.76 -11.91 13.07
C GLU A 69 5.61 -11.05 14.01
N ASP A 70 6.89 -10.87 13.65
CA ASP A 70 7.74 -9.84 14.25
C ASP A 70 7.66 -8.58 13.41
N LYS A 71 7.02 -7.55 13.97
CA LYS A 71 6.79 -6.26 13.29
C LYS A 71 8.10 -5.62 12.84
N ASP A 72 9.19 -5.76 13.59
CA ASP A 72 10.41 -4.98 13.30
C ASP A 72 11.11 -5.53 12.04
N VAL A 73 10.88 -6.80 11.69
CA VAL A 73 11.42 -7.44 10.47
C VAL A 73 11.05 -6.65 9.21
N ILE A 74 9.79 -6.25 9.01
CA ILE A 74 9.39 -5.54 7.78
C ILE A 74 9.89 -4.07 7.75
N TRP A 75 10.08 -3.47 8.92
CA TRP A 75 10.58 -2.09 9.02
C TRP A 75 12.09 -1.99 8.88
N GLU A 76 12.82 -3.00 9.32
CA GLU A 76 14.28 -3.10 9.22
C GLU A 76 14.74 -3.82 7.95
N MET A 77 13.81 -4.38 7.17
CA MET A 77 14.12 -5.07 5.92
C MET A 77 14.87 -4.17 4.92
N ASN A 78 15.96 -4.71 4.39
CA ASN A 78 16.66 -4.12 3.26
C ASN A 78 16.10 -4.69 1.94
N PHE A 79 15.36 -3.86 1.20
CA PHE A 79 14.73 -4.21 -0.07
C PHE A 79 15.69 -4.32 -1.26
N GLU A 80 16.99 -4.09 -1.06
CA GLU A 80 18.03 -4.32 -2.07
C GLU A 80 18.69 -5.71 -1.95
N THR A 81 18.30 -6.50 -0.95
CA THR A 81 18.76 -7.89 -0.78
C THR A 81 17.93 -8.86 -1.59
N GLU A 82 18.42 -10.09 -1.78
CA GLU A 82 17.68 -11.15 -2.50
C GLU A 82 16.30 -11.42 -1.87
N GLU A 83 16.21 -11.50 -0.55
CA GLU A 83 14.93 -11.69 0.16
C GLU A 83 14.00 -10.49 -0.06
N GLY A 84 14.52 -9.27 0.09
CA GLY A 84 13.73 -8.06 -0.08
C GLY A 84 13.21 -7.89 -1.52
N ILE A 85 14.06 -8.17 -2.51
CA ILE A 85 13.68 -8.16 -3.93
C ILE A 85 12.61 -9.22 -4.20
N HIS A 86 12.82 -10.45 -3.71
CA HIS A 86 11.85 -11.53 -3.88
C HIS A 86 10.49 -11.16 -3.29
N LEU A 87 10.46 -10.55 -2.10
CA LEU A 87 9.23 -10.08 -1.47
C LEU A 87 8.51 -9.03 -2.33
N LEU A 88 9.24 -8.09 -2.93
CA LEU A 88 8.66 -7.06 -3.82
C LEU A 88 8.09 -7.65 -5.11
N GLU A 89 8.83 -8.56 -5.74
CA GLU A 89 8.40 -9.25 -6.96
C GLU A 89 7.14 -10.07 -6.72
N GLU A 90 7.11 -10.88 -5.65
CA GLU A 90 5.95 -11.68 -5.29
C GLU A 90 4.76 -10.81 -4.88
N SER A 91 4.99 -9.73 -4.13
CA SER A 91 3.93 -8.76 -3.79
C SER A 91 3.31 -8.13 -5.05
N ASN A 92 4.13 -7.79 -6.05
CA ASN A 92 3.64 -7.26 -7.31
C ASN A 92 2.86 -8.32 -8.11
N ARG A 93 3.40 -9.54 -8.20
CA ARG A 93 2.77 -10.68 -8.88
C ARG A 93 1.41 -11.01 -8.27
N LEU A 94 1.32 -11.04 -6.94
CA LEU A 94 0.07 -11.30 -6.23
C LEU A 94 -0.94 -10.17 -6.45
N SER A 95 -0.49 -8.91 -6.38
CA SER A 95 -1.34 -7.74 -6.66
C SER A 95 -1.95 -7.80 -8.07
N ALA A 96 -1.16 -8.13 -9.09
CA ALA A 96 -1.60 -8.29 -10.48
C ALA A 96 -2.65 -9.39 -10.68
N GLN A 97 -2.73 -10.37 -9.77
CA GLN A 97 -3.66 -11.50 -9.84
C GLN A 97 -4.96 -11.29 -9.05
N THR A 98 -5.12 -10.15 -8.36
CA THR A 98 -6.20 -9.94 -7.38
C THR A 98 -7.59 -9.89 -8.02
N GLU A 99 -7.71 -9.56 -9.30
CA GLU A 99 -9.01 -9.51 -10.01
C GLU A 99 -9.76 -10.86 -10.06
N SER A 100 -9.11 -11.98 -9.70
CA SER A 100 -9.62 -13.34 -9.87
C SER A 100 -9.83 -14.15 -8.58
N ARG A 101 -9.73 -13.57 -7.38
CA ARG A 101 -9.65 -14.37 -6.13
C ARG A 101 -10.98 -14.63 -5.44
N ASP A 102 -11.17 -15.90 -5.05
CA ASP A 102 -12.24 -16.37 -4.18
C ASP A 102 -12.08 -15.77 -2.76
N ILE A 103 -13.19 -15.52 -2.08
CA ILE A 103 -13.26 -14.92 -0.74
C ILE A 103 -12.65 -15.80 0.36
N HIS A 104 -12.16 -16.99 0.02
CA HIS A 104 -11.45 -17.88 0.95
C HIS A 104 -9.94 -17.65 0.97
N ASP A 105 -9.37 -16.88 0.03
CA ASP A 105 -7.93 -16.54 -0.07
C ASP A 105 -7.63 -15.09 0.36
N LEU A 106 -8.32 -14.60 1.40
CA LEU A 106 -8.42 -13.16 1.72
C LEU A 106 -7.11 -12.47 2.13
N ILE A 107 -6.12 -13.22 2.61
CA ILE A 107 -4.82 -12.68 3.04
C ILE A 107 -3.74 -13.58 2.45
N PRO A 108 -3.16 -13.21 1.31
CA PRO A 108 -2.04 -13.95 0.74
C PRO A 108 -0.87 -13.96 1.71
N VAL A 109 -0.14 -15.07 1.70
CA VAL A 109 1.04 -15.28 2.55
C VAL A 109 2.24 -15.52 1.65
N ILE A 110 3.36 -14.90 1.99
CA ILE A 110 4.68 -15.20 1.44
C ILE A 110 5.51 -15.81 2.57
N GLU A 111 5.98 -17.03 2.38
CA GLU A 111 6.81 -17.74 3.34
C GLU A 111 8.25 -17.77 2.83
N THR A 112 9.19 -17.27 3.63
CA THR A 112 10.63 -17.43 3.43
C THR A 112 11.18 -18.42 4.45
N GLU A 113 12.46 -18.79 4.34
CA GLU A 113 13.11 -19.64 5.35
C GLU A 113 13.19 -18.95 6.71
N GLN A 114 13.11 -17.61 6.72
CA GLN A 114 13.32 -16.75 7.88
C GLN A 114 12.01 -16.26 8.50
N GLN A 115 10.98 -15.99 7.68
CA GLN A 115 9.79 -15.27 8.12
C GLN A 115 8.55 -15.60 7.29
N THR A 116 7.39 -15.45 7.92
CA THR A 116 6.09 -15.42 7.25
C THR A 116 5.59 -13.99 7.13
N TYR A 117 5.24 -13.57 5.91
CA TYR A 117 4.67 -12.27 5.59
C TYR A 117 3.19 -12.41 5.20
N TYR A 118 2.35 -11.57 5.78
CA TYR A 118 0.91 -11.50 5.52
C TYR A 118 0.61 -10.24 4.71
N LEU A 119 -0.08 -10.42 3.59
CA LEU A 119 -0.30 -9.36 2.62
C LEU A 119 -1.77 -8.98 2.61
N ARG A 120 -2.04 -7.69 2.67
CA ARG A 120 -3.33 -7.13 2.29
C ARG A 120 -3.18 -6.41 0.96
N LEU A 121 -3.80 -6.96 -0.08
CA LEU A 121 -3.77 -6.40 -1.43
C LEU A 121 -4.84 -5.31 -1.56
N LEU A 122 -4.44 -4.16 -2.10
CA LEU A 122 -5.26 -2.99 -2.36
C LEU A 122 -5.09 -2.63 -3.86
N PRO A 123 -5.90 -3.23 -4.75
CA PRO A 123 -5.80 -2.99 -6.19
C PRO A 123 -6.05 -1.52 -6.53
N TYR A 124 -5.33 -1.03 -7.54
CA TYR A 124 -5.63 0.28 -8.13
C TYR A 124 -7.03 0.27 -8.73
N PHE A 125 -7.63 1.45 -8.75
CA PHE A 125 -8.93 1.68 -9.33
C PHE A 125 -10.09 0.83 -8.78
N ASP A 126 -9.90 0.13 -7.65
CA ASP A 126 -10.98 -0.50 -6.89
C ASP A 126 -11.54 0.48 -5.85
N GLN A 127 -12.86 0.68 -5.85
CA GLN A 127 -13.52 1.67 -4.99
C GLN A 127 -13.34 1.38 -3.50
N ARG A 128 -13.40 0.11 -3.08
CA ARG A 128 -13.29 -0.26 -1.66
C ARG A 128 -11.84 -0.17 -1.20
N ALA A 129 -10.91 -0.66 -2.02
CA ALA A 129 -9.49 -0.56 -1.76
C ALA A 129 -9.05 0.91 -1.68
N SER A 130 -9.51 1.75 -2.60
CA SER A 130 -9.23 3.19 -2.62
C SER A 130 -9.72 3.90 -1.35
N ALA A 131 -10.95 3.62 -0.91
CA ALA A 131 -11.50 4.23 0.31
C ALA A 131 -10.70 3.84 1.57
N VAL A 132 -10.32 2.56 1.69
CA VAL A 132 -9.49 2.08 2.80
C VAL A 132 -8.09 2.69 2.74
N LEU A 133 -7.49 2.72 1.55
CA LEU A 133 -6.14 3.23 1.36
C LEU A 133 -6.04 4.71 1.72
N ILE A 134 -6.97 5.54 1.24
CA ILE A 134 -6.98 6.98 1.51
C ILE A 134 -7.07 7.25 3.01
N ASP A 135 -7.95 6.55 3.73
CA ASP A 135 -8.04 6.68 5.19
C ASP A 135 -6.71 6.34 5.90
N ILE A 136 -6.03 5.27 5.46
CA ILE A 136 -4.71 4.90 6.00
C ILE A 136 -3.66 5.97 5.67
N LEU A 137 -3.61 6.46 4.44
CA LEU A 137 -2.63 7.45 3.99
C LEU A 137 -2.85 8.81 4.66
N ASP A 138 -4.09 9.26 4.80
CA ASP A 138 -4.43 10.52 5.49
C ASP A 138 -3.98 10.47 6.96
N GLN A 139 -4.23 9.35 7.64
CA GLN A 139 -3.77 9.16 9.02
C GLN A 139 -2.24 9.19 9.12
N LYS A 140 -1.54 8.48 8.22
CA LYS A 140 -0.07 8.45 8.17
C LYS A 140 0.52 9.82 7.82
N TYR A 141 -0.07 10.54 6.85
CA TYR A 141 0.38 11.86 6.43
C TYR A 141 0.14 12.92 7.50
N ALA A 142 -0.99 12.86 8.21
CA ALA A 142 -1.23 13.70 9.36
C ALA A 142 -0.21 13.45 10.48
N ALA A 143 0.12 12.18 10.76
CA ALA A 143 1.14 11.82 11.75
C ALA A 143 2.56 12.29 11.37
N TYR A 144 2.91 12.19 10.08
CA TYR A 144 4.17 12.70 9.53
C TYR A 144 4.33 14.21 9.70
N ASN A 145 3.26 14.97 9.45
CA ASN A 145 3.30 16.44 9.56
C ASN A 145 3.27 16.98 11.01
N LEU A 146 3.19 16.11 12.01
CA LEU A 146 3.27 16.48 13.43
C LEU A 146 4.69 16.37 14.01
N GLU A 147 5.66 15.97 13.19
CA GLU A 147 7.11 15.94 13.50
C GLU A 147 7.75 17.33 13.38
#